data_AF-A0A3D4QGJ0-F1
#
_entry.id   AF-A0A3D4QGJ0-F1
#
_cell.length_a   1.000
_cell.length_b   1.000
_cell.length_c   1.000
_cell.angle_alpha   90.00
_cell.angle_beta   90.00
_cell.angle_gamma   90.00
#
_symmetry.space_group_name_H-M   'P 1'
#
loop_
_entity.id
_entity.type
_entity.pdbx_description
1 polymer ?
#
loop_
_entity_poly.entity_id
_entity_poly.type
_entity_poly.pdbx_seq_one_letter_code
_entity_poly.pdbx_strand_id
1 'polypeptide(L)'
;MTDKQTDSPEALHYDEVREFSVLEHALMRRGYDLVTWVALTVATIAIALALFHLYVAVFGTPQSRAFRSTHLTGMMVLAVLLFPLGRKSWRDRPSTPLQWGGFGIDALLVFAVLAVQVYTLWDLDAFSQREGELIDSDLWMGFLLIFLVMETTRRSVGLPMVIVTSFFVVHSLYADKFGGFLYGPPTSVTKYIDILFIRSEGMFGIPISVAATYIVLFIIFGAILIRTGAGRMLIDLAIALTGHRRGGPAKASVVASAFLGTVSGSAVANVVTTGSFTIPLMRKLGYRPKFAAAVEACASSGGQITPPIMGAAAFIIAEFMHVSYLTVIIAAIIPTLLYFATIYFMVDIEAEKDGIKRLDKRTLPRAMNVLKHGWHQLLTLGVLVGLLAWGYSPMLSAFWAIVTLIV
;
A
#
# COMPACT_ATOMS: atom_id res chain seq x y z
N MET A 1 -10.44 29.93 53.28
CA MET A 1 -9.73 29.98 51.98
C MET A 1 -9.49 28.55 51.55
N THR A 2 -10.44 27.97 50.83
CA THR A 2 -10.37 26.60 50.30
C THR A 2 -9.72 26.67 48.93
N ASP A 3 -8.58 26.00 48.83
CA ASP A 3 -7.75 25.85 47.65
C ASP A 3 -8.56 25.21 46.52
N LYS A 4 -8.81 25.98 45.45
CA LYS A 4 -9.41 25.44 44.23
C LYS A 4 -8.30 24.69 43.51
N GLN A 5 -8.28 23.37 43.66
CA GLN A 5 -7.65 22.47 42.69
C GLN A 5 -8.15 22.86 41.30
N THR A 6 -7.30 23.55 40.56
CA THR A 6 -7.50 23.77 39.14
C THR A 6 -7.36 22.41 38.47
N ASP A 7 -8.48 21.72 38.25
CA ASP A 7 -8.58 20.62 37.29
C ASP A 7 -8.16 21.19 35.94
N SER A 8 -6.87 21.06 35.63
CA SER A 8 -6.38 21.21 34.27
C SER A 8 -7.11 20.15 33.45
N PRO A 9 -7.90 20.52 32.43
CA PRO A 9 -8.67 19.55 31.67
C PRO A 9 -7.69 18.53 31.08
N GLU A 10 -7.93 17.23 31.35
CA GLU A 10 -7.05 16.13 30.92
C GLU A 10 -6.74 16.27 29.43
N ALA A 11 -5.44 16.27 29.10
CA ALA A 11 -5.00 16.29 27.72
C ALA A 11 -5.60 15.09 27.00
N LEU A 12 -5.99 15.27 25.73
CA LEU A 12 -6.59 14.21 24.94
C LEU A 12 -5.54 13.10 24.68
N HIS A 13 -5.47 12.13 25.57
CA HIS A 13 -4.59 10.96 25.47
C HIS A 13 -5.26 9.87 24.64
N TYR A 14 -4.51 9.32 23.70
CA TYR A 14 -4.92 8.16 22.92
C TYR A 14 -3.74 7.19 22.78
N ASP A 15 -4.04 5.92 22.97
CA ASP A 15 -3.08 4.83 22.86
C ASP A 15 -2.82 4.52 21.39
N GLU A 16 -1.58 4.71 20.96
CA GLU A 16 -1.14 4.34 19.63
C GLU A 16 -0.90 2.83 19.61
N VAL A 17 -1.67 2.08 18.83
CA VAL A 17 -1.47 0.63 18.67
C VAL A 17 -0.26 0.43 17.76
N ARG A 18 0.94 0.39 18.35
CA ARG A 18 2.17 0.09 17.61
C ARG A 18 2.19 -1.40 17.25
N GLU A 19 1.92 -1.72 15.99
CA GLU A 19 2.11 -3.08 15.51
C GLU A 19 3.60 -3.43 15.41
N PHE A 20 4.01 -4.53 16.04
CA PHE A 20 5.37 -5.04 15.88
C PHE A 20 5.61 -5.54 14.46
N SER A 21 6.76 -5.18 13.89
CA SER A 21 7.23 -5.71 12.62
C SER A 21 7.49 -7.22 12.71
N VAL A 22 7.59 -7.88 11.56
CA VAL A 22 7.88 -9.32 11.48
C VAL A 22 9.22 -9.66 12.17
N LEU A 23 10.23 -8.80 12.00
CA LEU A 23 11.54 -8.96 12.63
C LEU A 23 11.47 -8.74 14.15
N GLU A 24 10.81 -7.66 14.60
CA GLU A 24 10.61 -7.41 16.04
C GLU A 24 9.91 -8.62 16.70
N HIS A 25 8.90 -9.19 16.03
CA HIS A 25 8.19 -10.37 16.52
C HIS A 25 9.09 -11.61 16.62
N ALA A 26 9.97 -11.83 15.64
CA ALA A 26 10.94 -12.93 15.65
C ALA A 26 11.95 -12.78 16.80
N LEU A 27 12.47 -11.57 17.02
CA LEU A 27 13.45 -11.27 18.06
C LEU A 27 12.86 -11.33 19.48
N MET A 28 11.57 -11.02 19.64
CA MET A 28 10.89 -11.07 20.94
C MET A 28 10.52 -12.49 21.37
N ARG A 29 10.46 -13.45 20.44
CA ARG A 29 10.15 -14.85 20.77
C ARG A 29 11.36 -15.55 21.38
N ARG A 30 11.19 -16.09 22.59
CA ARG A 30 12.17 -17.00 23.22
C ARG A 30 12.04 -18.39 22.61
N GLY A 31 12.75 -18.65 21.51
CA GLY A 31 12.89 -19.99 20.90
C GLY A 31 12.91 -20.00 19.37
N TYR A 32 13.58 -21.00 18.79
CA TYR A 32 13.68 -21.23 17.34
C TYR A 32 12.61 -22.20 16.85
N ASP A 33 11.33 -21.83 17.00
CA ASP A 33 10.23 -22.63 16.45
C ASP A 33 9.96 -22.30 14.97
N LEU A 34 9.08 -23.07 14.31
CA LEU A 34 8.76 -22.90 12.89
C LEU A 34 8.32 -21.48 12.55
N VAL A 35 7.55 -20.84 13.43
CA VAL A 35 7.04 -19.47 13.21
C VAL A 35 8.19 -18.47 13.28
N THR A 36 9.14 -18.63 14.21
CA THR A 36 10.36 -17.80 14.25
C THR A 36 11.15 -17.94 12.96
N TRP A 37 11.33 -19.15 12.42
CA TRP A 37 12.04 -19.36 11.15
C TRP A 37 11.31 -18.72 9.96
N VAL A 38 9.98 -18.87 9.86
CA VAL A 38 9.18 -18.20 8.83
C VAL A 38 9.33 -16.68 8.94
N ALA A 39 9.26 -16.13 10.16
CA ALA A 39 9.40 -14.70 10.40
C ALA A 39 10.79 -14.19 10.01
N LEU A 40 11.86 -14.90 10.36
CA LEU A 40 13.22 -14.56 9.96
C LEU A 40 13.38 -14.60 8.43
N THR A 41 12.88 -15.64 7.77
CA THR A 41 12.92 -15.74 6.30
C THR A 41 12.18 -14.58 5.63
N VAL A 42 10.97 -14.25 6.10
CA VAL A 42 10.19 -13.11 5.60
C VAL A 42 10.95 -11.80 5.81
N ALA A 43 11.50 -11.58 7.01
CA ALA A 43 12.27 -10.38 7.33
C ALA A 43 13.51 -10.26 6.45
N THR A 44 14.27 -11.34 6.27
CA THR A 44 15.46 -11.37 5.41
C THR A 44 15.11 -11.06 3.96
N ILE A 45 14.06 -11.68 3.39
CA ILE A 45 13.63 -11.42 2.02
C ILE A 45 13.17 -9.96 1.88
N ALA A 46 12.36 -9.45 2.81
CA ALA A 46 11.86 -8.08 2.77
C ALA A 46 13.00 -7.04 2.86
N ILE A 47 13.97 -7.26 3.76
CA ILE A 47 15.14 -6.38 3.89
C ILE A 47 16.03 -6.48 2.65
N ALA A 48 16.29 -7.69 2.14
CA ALA A 48 17.09 -7.89 0.93
C ALA A 48 16.44 -7.21 -0.29
N LEU A 49 15.12 -7.31 -0.44
CA LEU A 49 14.39 -6.62 -1.49
C LEU A 49 14.43 -5.10 -1.30
N ALA A 50 14.26 -4.58 -0.08
CA ALA A 50 14.36 -3.15 0.17
C ALA A 50 15.76 -2.61 -0.21
N LEU A 51 16.82 -3.30 0.23
CA LEU A 51 18.20 -2.96 -0.12
C LEU A 51 18.47 -3.08 -1.62
N PHE A 52 17.94 -4.11 -2.28
CA PHE A 52 18.06 -4.28 -3.72
C PHE A 52 17.45 -3.11 -4.49
N HIS A 53 16.24 -2.67 -4.14
CA HIS A 53 15.60 -1.55 -4.82
C HIS A 53 16.27 -0.21 -4.49
N LEU A 54 16.77 -0.02 -3.26
CA LEU A 54 17.58 1.15 -2.90
C LEU A 54 18.90 1.19 -3.69
N TYR A 55 19.56 0.05 -3.86
CA TYR A 55 20.76 -0.07 -4.69
C TYR A 55 20.46 0.30 -6.15
N VAL A 56 19.41 -0.31 -6.72
CA VAL A 56 18.97 -0.03 -8.10
C VAL A 56 18.61 1.45 -8.29
N ALA A 57 18.06 2.11 -7.27
CA ALA A 57 17.71 3.53 -7.32
C ALA A 57 18.91 4.45 -7.59
N VAL A 58 20.10 4.05 -7.17
CA VAL A 58 21.34 4.83 -7.29
C VAL A 58 22.20 4.35 -8.45
N PHE A 59 22.35 3.04 -8.59
CA PHE A 59 23.29 2.43 -9.54
C PHE A 59 22.65 2.04 -10.88
N GLY A 60 21.33 2.19 -11.01
CA GLY A 60 20.57 1.87 -12.22
C GLY A 60 19.96 0.48 -12.20
N THR A 61 18.97 0.27 -13.08
CA THR A 61 18.25 -1.00 -13.20
C THR A 61 19.06 -2.01 -14.01
N PRO A 62 19.11 -3.29 -13.61
CA PRO A 62 19.59 -4.35 -14.50
C PRO A 62 18.65 -4.52 -15.69
N GLN A 63 18.93 -5.46 -16.59
CA GLN A 63 18.07 -5.79 -17.73
C GLN A 63 16.60 -5.90 -17.31
N SER A 64 15.70 -5.21 -18.01
CA SER A 64 14.32 -4.97 -17.58
C SER A 64 13.57 -6.25 -17.20
N ARG A 65 13.76 -7.34 -17.96
CA ARG A 65 13.17 -8.64 -17.65
C ARG A 65 13.63 -9.19 -16.31
N ALA A 66 14.94 -9.19 -16.08
CA ALA A 66 15.54 -9.67 -14.85
C ALA A 66 15.07 -8.84 -13.64
N PHE A 67 15.04 -7.52 -13.78
CA PHE A 67 14.58 -6.62 -12.73
C PHE A 67 13.13 -6.86 -12.34
N ARG A 68 12.22 -6.83 -13.34
CA ARG A 68 10.77 -7.00 -13.15
C ARG A 68 10.43 -8.39 -12.62
N SER A 69 11.07 -9.43 -13.15
CA SER A 69 10.87 -10.82 -12.70
C SER A 69 11.33 -11.01 -11.26
N THR A 70 12.51 -10.50 -10.90
CA THR A 70 13.02 -10.58 -9.53
C THR A 70 12.11 -9.88 -8.54
N HIS A 71 11.60 -8.68 -8.90
CA HIS A 71 10.62 -7.96 -8.10
C HIS A 71 9.33 -8.79 -7.89
N LEU A 72 8.71 -9.24 -8.98
CA LEU A 72 7.46 -10.01 -8.91
C LEU A 72 7.61 -11.29 -8.07
N THR A 73 8.69 -12.04 -8.29
CA THR A 73 9.03 -13.24 -7.53
C THR A 73 9.16 -12.95 -6.05
N GLY A 74 9.91 -11.92 -5.68
CA GLY A 74 10.06 -11.50 -4.28
C GLY A 74 8.73 -11.16 -3.63
N MET A 75 7.89 -10.39 -4.32
CA MET A 75 6.56 -9.99 -3.81
C MET A 75 5.61 -11.18 -3.69
N MET A 76 5.62 -12.13 -4.64
CA MET A 76 4.80 -13.34 -4.58
C MET A 76 5.23 -14.26 -3.43
N VAL A 77 6.54 -14.47 -3.22
CA VAL A 77 7.04 -15.27 -2.09
C VAL A 77 6.63 -14.62 -0.76
N LEU A 78 6.79 -13.31 -0.61
CA LEU A 78 6.33 -12.60 0.58
C LEU A 78 4.81 -12.73 0.78
N ALA A 79 4.01 -12.62 -0.29
CA ALA A 79 2.56 -12.77 -0.21
C ALA A 79 2.15 -14.17 0.28
N VAL A 80 2.77 -15.24 -0.23
CA VAL A 80 2.46 -16.61 0.22
C VAL A 80 2.84 -16.81 1.69
N LEU A 81 4.00 -16.31 2.12
CA LEU A 81 4.48 -16.49 3.50
C LEU A 81 3.70 -15.66 4.52
N LEU A 82 3.29 -14.43 4.16
CA LEU A 82 2.53 -13.53 5.04
C LEU A 82 1.04 -13.88 5.10
N PHE A 83 0.49 -14.48 4.04
CA PHE A 83 -0.92 -14.87 3.92
C PHE A 83 -1.06 -16.39 3.71
N PRO A 84 -0.79 -17.19 4.77
CA PRO A 84 -0.72 -18.65 4.67
C PRO A 84 -2.09 -19.31 4.46
N LEU A 85 -2.10 -20.46 3.78
CA LEU A 85 -3.33 -21.21 3.54
C LEU A 85 -3.78 -21.97 4.80
N GLY A 86 -5.08 -21.86 5.14
CA GLY A 86 -5.68 -22.57 6.26
C GLY A 86 -5.33 -22.03 7.66
N ARG A 87 -4.57 -20.93 7.73
CA ARG A 87 -4.22 -20.23 8.97
C ARG A 87 -4.74 -18.79 8.93
N LYS A 88 -5.05 -18.22 10.10
CA LYS A 88 -5.55 -16.83 10.18
C LYS A 88 -4.41 -15.83 10.08
N SER A 89 -3.25 -16.17 10.63
CA SER A 89 -2.06 -15.35 10.60
C SER A 89 -0.81 -16.19 10.34
N TRP A 90 0.21 -15.59 9.74
CA TRP A 90 1.56 -16.15 9.68
C TRP A 90 2.16 -16.44 11.08
N ARG A 91 1.65 -15.76 12.12
CA ARG A 91 2.03 -15.96 13.53
C ARG A 91 1.51 -17.26 14.12
N ASP A 92 0.52 -17.89 13.49
CA ASP A 92 -0.10 -19.12 13.98
C ASP A 92 0.75 -20.34 13.59
N ARG A 93 1.11 -21.17 14.58
CA ARG A 93 1.78 -22.45 14.32
C ARG A 93 0.78 -23.45 13.73
N PRO A 94 1.15 -24.23 12.70
CA PRO A 94 0.34 -25.35 12.24
C PRO A 94 0.12 -26.35 13.38
N SER A 95 -1.15 -26.59 13.71
CA SER A 95 -1.58 -27.44 14.83
C SER A 95 -2.50 -28.58 14.41
N THR A 96 -3.24 -28.42 13.30
CA THR A 96 -4.13 -29.44 12.75
C THR A 96 -3.58 -30.03 11.46
N PRO A 97 -3.98 -31.26 11.06
CA PRO A 97 -3.56 -31.85 9.78
C PRO A 97 -3.88 -30.95 8.58
N LEU A 98 -5.01 -30.24 8.61
CA LEU A 98 -5.38 -29.27 7.58
C LEU A 98 -4.40 -28.09 7.50
N GLN A 99 -3.96 -27.57 8.64
CA GLN A 99 -2.97 -26.47 8.68
C GLN A 99 -1.58 -26.93 8.21
N TRP A 100 -1.21 -28.17 8.50
CA TRP A 100 0.02 -28.77 7.97
C TRP A 100 -0.06 -28.99 6.46
N GLY A 101 -1.21 -29.44 5.94
CA GLY A 101 -1.47 -29.52 4.51
C GLY A 101 -1.39 -28.15 3.83
N GLY A 102 -2.00 -27.12 4.44
CA GLY A 102 -1.90 -25.73 3.98
C GLY A 102 -0.45 -25.22 3.94
N PHE A 103 0.34 -25.48 4.98
CA PHE A 103 1.77 -25.14 5.01
C PHE A 103 2.56 -25.86 3.92
N GLY A 104 2.26 -27.13 3.63
CA GLY A 104 2.87 -27.87 2.51
C GLY A 104 2.54 -27.27 1.14
N ILE A 105 1.28 -26.84 0.94
CA ILE A 105 0.86 -26.14 -0.27
C ILE A 105 1.57 -24.78 -0.38
N ASP A 106 1.69 -24.03 0.72
CA ASP A 106 2.44 -22.77 0.75
C ASP A 106 3.89 -22.97 0.31
N ALA A 107 4.56 -24.00 0.84
CA ALA A 107 5.92 -24.36 0.43
C ALA A 107 6.02 -24.75 -1.04
N LEU A 108 5.05 -25.51 -1.56
CA LEU A 108 4.99 -25.88 -2.98
C LEU A 108 4.78 -24.65 -3.87
N LEU A 109 3.94 -23.70 -3.48
CA LEU A 109 3.73 -22.45 -4.23
C LEU A 109 4.99 -21.59 -4.24
N VAL A 110 5.69 -21.47 -3.10
CA VAL A 110 6.99 -20.78 -3.06
C VAL A 110 7.99 -21.46 -4.00
N PHE A 111 8.08 -22.79 -3.97
CA PHE A 111 8.94 -23.53 -4.89
C PHE A 111 8.57 -23.30 -6.36
N ALA A 112 7.27 -23.33 -6.70
CA ALA A 112 6.79 -23.08 -8.05
C ALA A 112 7.11 -21.66 -8.55
N VAL A 113 6.95 -20.65 -7.68
CA VAL A 113 7.36 -19.26 -7.97
C VAL A 113 8.86 -19.19 -8.27
N LEU A 114 9.69 -19.84 -7.45
CA LEU A 114 11.13 -19.87 -7.66
C LEU A 114 11.52 -20.65 -8.93
N ALA A 115 10.80 -21.73 -9.26
CA ALA A 115 11.02 -22.49 -10.48
C ALA A 115 10.74 -21.65 -11.74
N VAL A 116 9.64 -20.88 -11.75
CA VAL A 116 9.36 -19.93 -12.85
C VAL A 116 10.46 -18.88 -12.95
N GLN A 117 10.91 -18.31 -11.81
CA GLN A 117 12.00 -17.34 -11.81
C GLN A 117 13.29 -17.91 -12.40
N VAL A 118 13.69 -19.12 -11.98
CA VAL A 118 14.89 -19.78 -12.50
C VAL A 118 14.72 -20.04 -13.99
N TYR A 119 13.57 -20.53 -14.44
CA TYR A 119 13.28 -20.74 -15.86
C TYR A 119 13.42 -19.46 -16.68
N THR A 120 12.86 -18.34 -16.19
CA THR A 120 12.94 -17.05 -16.87
C THR A 120 14.36 -16.46 -16.88
N LEU A 121 15.15 -16.65 -15.82
CA LEU A 121 16.50 -16.09 -15.72
C LEU A 121 17.63 -17.00 -16.20
N TRP A 122 17.35 -18.27 -16.48
CA TRP A 122 18.37 -19.26 -16.85
C TRP A 122 19.16 -18.83 -18.08
N ASP A 123 18.44 -18.41 -19.12
CA ASP A 123 18.99 -17.82 -20.34
C ASP A 123 18.02 -16.73 -20.81
N LEU A 124 18.28 -15.50 -20.35
CA LEU A 124 17.43 -14.34 -20.61
C LEU A 124 17.34 -14.00 -22.09
N ASP A 125 18.45 -14.11 -22.80
CA ASP A 125 18.51 -13.76 -24.22
C ASP A 125 17.73 -14.80 -25.03
N ALA A 126 17.98 -16.09 -24.82
CA ALA A 126 17.20 -17.13 -25.47
C ALA A 126 15.71 -17.07 -25.08
N PHE A 127 15.38 -16.70 -23.84
CA PHE A 127 14.00 -16.50 -23.40
C PHE A 127 13.30 -15.38 -24.19
N SER A 128 13.96 -14.24 -24.34
CA SER A 128 13.41 -13.11 -25.09
C SER A 128 13.34 -13.35 -26.60
N GLN A 129 14.22 -14.18 -27.17
CA GLN A 129 14.19 -14.49 -28.61
C GLN A 129 13.08 -15.48 -29.01
N ARG A 130 12.37 -16.10 -28.04
CA ARG A 130 11.23 -17.00 -28.31
C ARG A 130 9.89 -16.27 -28.49
N GLU A 131 9.89 -14.94 -28.51
CA GLU A 131 8.68 -14.16 -28.77
C GLU A 131 8.01 -14.60 -30.09
N GLY A 132 6.75 -15.03 -30.00
CA GLY A 132 6.00 -15.55 -31.15
C GLY A 132 6.29 -17.00 -31.55
N GLU A 133 7.34 -17.64 -31.02
CA GLU A 133 7.70 -19.05 -31.26
C GLU A 133 7.91 -19.81 -29.95
N LEU A 134 6.82 -19.99 -29.20
CA LEU A 134 6.84 -20.65 -27.89
C LEU A 134 7.13 -22.14 -28.01
N ILE A 135 7.98 -22.64 -27.11
CA ILE A 135 8.15 -24.08 -26.87
C ILE A 135 7.15 -24.56 -25.79
N ASP A 136 6.93 -25.87 -25.71
CA ASP A 136 5.96 -26.45 -24.76
C ASP A 136 6.24 -26.05 -23.30
N SER A 137 7.51 -25.92 -22.91
CA SER A 137 7.86 -25.47 -21.55
C SER A 137 7.46 -24.02 -21.28
N ASP A 138 7.46 -23.14 -22.28
CA ASP A 138 6.98 -21.76 -22.13
C ASP A 138 5.47 -21.74 -21.86
N LEU A 139 4.70 -22.60 -22.53
CA LEU A 139 3.28 -22.74 -22.29
C LEU A 139 2.98 -23.17 -20.86
N TRP A 140 3.63 -24.23 -20.38
CA TRP A 140 3.43 -24.72 -19.01
C TRP A 140 3.87 -23.71 -17.96
N MET A 141 5.02 -23.06 -18.13
CA MET A 141 5.52 -22.05 -17.20
C MET A 141 4.65 -20.78 -17.20
N GLY A 142 4.14 -20.37 -18.36
CA GLY A 142 3.22 -19.24 -18.47
C GLY A 142 1.87 -19.52 -17.79
N PHE A 143 1.29 -20.70 -18.01
CA PHE A 143 0.10 -21.14 -17.29
C PHE A 143 0.32 -21.18 -15.78
N LEU A 144 1.46 -21.75 -15.35
CA LEU A 144 1.82 -21.80 -13.95
C LEU A 144 1.94 -20.40 -13.36
N LEU A 145 2.61 -19.46 -14.03
CA LEU A 145 2.74 -18.09 -13.53
C LEU A 145 1.39 -17.38 -13.44
N ILE A 146 0.51 -17.51 -14.43
CA ILE A 146 -0.85 -16.94 -14.38
C ILE A 146 -1.60 -17.48 -13.16
N PHE A 147 -1.55 -18.80 -12.93
CA PHE A 147 -2.15 -19.42 -11.76
C PHE A 147 -1.55 -18.89 -10.45
N LEU A 148 -0.23 -18.80 -10.35
CA LEU A 148 0.47 -18.29 -9.17
C LEU A 148 0.12 -16.82 -8.87
N VAL A 149 0.04 -15.97 -9.89
CA VAL A 149 -0.38 -14.56 -9.75
C VAL A 149 -1.83 -14.48 -9.28
N MET A 150 -2.73 -15.29 -9.81
CA MET A 150 -4.13 -15.33 -9.38
C MET A 150 -4.27 -15.83 -7.94
N GLU A 151 -3.55 -16.87 -7.56
CA GLU A 151 -3.58 -17.44 -6.21
C GLU A 151 -2.98 -16.50 -5.17
N THR A 152 -1.85 -15.85 -5.48
CA THR A 152 -1.26 -14.83 -4.61
C THR A 152 -2.19 -13.63 -4.46
N THR A 153 -2.82 -13.18 -5.55
CA THR A 153 -3.84 -12.10 -5.52
C THR A 153 -5.06 -12.48 -4.66
N ARG A 154 -5.53 -13.74 -4.75
CA ARG A 154 -6.64 -14.24 -3.93
C ARG A 154 -6.35 -14.11 -2.43
N ARG A 155 -5.10 -14.38 -2.04
CA ARG A 155 -4.65 -14.39 -0.64
C ARG A 155 -4.39 -12.99 -0.09
N SER A 156 -3.79 -12.12 -0.89
CA SER A 156 -3.35 -10.79 -0.45
C SER A 156 -4.41 -9.70 -0.63
N VAL A 157 -5.21 -9.77 -1.70
CA VAL A 157 -6.22 -8.75 -2.04
C VAL A 157 -7.64 -9.28 -1.87
N GLY A 158 -7.89 -10.50 -2.34
CA GLY A 158 -9.17 -11.19 -2.16
C GLY A 158 -9.82 -11.71 -3.43
N LEU A 159 -10.88 -12.50 -3.25
CA LEU A 159 -11.63 -13.13 -4.32
C LEU A 159 -12.22 -12.17 -5.37
N PRO A 160 -12.70 -10.95 -5.02
CA PRO A 160 -13.25 -10.03 -6.02
C PRO A 160 -12.28 -9.71 -7.15
N MET A 161 -10.99 -9.50 -6.85
CA MET A 161 -9.98 -9.24 -7.89
C MET A 161 -9.78 -10.43 -8.79
N VAL A 162 -9.72 -11.65 -8.23
CA VAL A 162 -9.58 -12.88 -9.01
C VAL A 162 -10.76 -13.08 -9.94
N ILE A 163 -11.99 -12.80 -9.50
CA ILE A 163 -13.19 -12.90 -10.34
C ILE A 163 -13.09 -11.95 -11.53
N VAL A 164 -12.73 -10.69 -11.29
CA VAL A 164 -12.58 -9.68 -12.35
C VAL A 164 -11.49 -10.09 -13.34
N THR A 165 -10.32 -10.50 -12.86
CA THR A 165 -9.24 -10.99 -13.72
C THR A 165 -9.67 -12.22 -14.51
N SER A 166 -10.31 -13.20 -13.88
CA SER A 166 -10.80 -14.42 -14.56
C SER A 166 -11.79 -14.09 -15.65
N PHE A 167 -12.69 -13.12 -15.41
CA PHE A 167 -13.62 -12.65 -16.42
C PHE A 167 -12.87 -12.12 -17.66
N PHE A 168 -11.84 -11.29 -17.47
CA PHE A 168 -11.07 -10.76 -18.60
C PHE A 168 -10.15 -11.79 -19.27
N VAL A 169 -9.69 -12.82 -18.55
CA VAL A 169 -9.02 -13.99 -19.14
C VAL A 169 -9.99 -14.73 -20.08
N VAL A 170 -11.18 -15.06 -19.60
CA VAL A 170 -12.23 -15.73 -20.39
C VAL A 170 -12.65 -14.86 -21.58
N HIS A 171 -12.84 -13.57 -21.35
CA HIS A 171 -13.16 -12.60 -22.39
C HIS A 171 -12.08 -12.57 -23.48
N SER A 172 -10.80 -12.50 -23.12
CA SER A 172 -9.70 -12.47 -24.10
C SER A 172 -9.65 -13.73 -24.99
N LEU A 173 -9.94 -14.91 -24.41
CA LEU A 173 -9.93 -16.18 -25.12
C LEU A 173 -11.19 -16.42 -25.98
N TYR A 174 -12.32 -15.81 -25.61
CA TYR A 174 -13.63 -16.08 -26.22
C TYR A 174 -14.40 -14.80 -26.56
N ALA A 175 -13.72 -13.72 -26.92
CA ALA A 175 -14.31 -12.40 -27.18
C ALA A 175 -15.36 -12.43 -28.29
N ASP A 176 -15.28 -13.39 -29.22
CA ASP A 176 -16.23 -13.64 -30.30
C ASP A 176 -17.62 -14.07 -29.79
N LYS A 177 -17.68 -14.61 -28.58
CA LYS A 177 -18.93 -15.08 -27.95
C LYS A 177 -19.64 -14.01 -27.13
N PHE A 178 -19.02 -12.84 -26.94
CA PHE A 178 -19.61 -11.73 -26.19
C PHE A 178 -20.42 -10.80 -27.11
N GLY A 179 -21.42 -10.11 -26.56
CA GLY A 179 -22.21 -9.13 -27.30
C GLY A 179 -21.82 -7.67 -26.98
N GLY A 180 -22.26 -6.75 -27.83
CA GLY A 180 -22.12 -5.31 -27.60
C GLY A 180 -20.66 -4.83 -27.58
N PHE A 181 -20.34 -3.93 -26.65
CA PHE A 181 -18.99 -3.34 -26.55
C PHE A 181 -17.88 -4.35 -26.17
N LEU A 182 -18.26 -5.55 -25.74
CA LEU A 182 -17.34 -6.63 -25.39
C LEU A 182 -17.07 -7.59 -26.56
N TYR A 183 -17.74 -7.45 -27.70
CA TYR A 183 -17.47 -8.29 -28.87
C TYR A 183 -16.12 -7.95 -29.50
N GLY A 184 -15.35 -8.97 -29.88
CA GLY A 184 -14.07 -8.78 -30.56
C GLY A 184 -13.45 -10.08 -31.06
N PRO A 185 -12.30 -10.02 -31.76
CA PRO A 185 -11.59 -11.23 -32.19
C PRO A 185 -11.02 -11.99 -30.97
N PRO A 186 -11.16 -13.32 -30.91
CA PRO A 186 -10.63 -14.11 -29.80
C PRO A 186 -9.12 -14.29 -29.94
N THR A 187 -8.44 -14.48 -28.80
CA THR A 187 -7.00 -14.76 -28.76
C THR A 187 -6.76 -16.24 -28.49
N SER A 188 -5.92 -16.89 -29.30
CA SER A 188 -5.53 -18.28 -29.04
C SER A 188 -4.73 -18.39 -27.73
N VAL A 189 -4.83 -19.52 -27.04
CA VAL A 189 -4.13 -19.76 -25.76
C VAL A 189 -2.62 -19.55 -25.89
N THR A 190 -2.00 -20.05 -26.96
CA THR A 190 -0.57 -19.87 -27.23
C THR A 190 -0.20 -18.39 -27.34
N LYS A 191 -0.98 -17.61 -28.10
CA LYS A 191 -0.75 -16.16 -28.24
C LYS A 191 -1.02 -15.42 -26.94
N TYR A 192 -2.00 -15.85 -26.16
CA TYR A 192 -2.30 -15.27 -24.86
C TYR A 192 -1.13 -15.43 -23.88
N ILE A 193 -0.54 -16.63 -23.83
CA ILE A 193 0.63 -16.91 -22.99
C ILE A 193 1.88 -16.20 -23.51
N ASP A 194 2.08 -16.15 -24.84
CA ASP A 194 3.15 -15.36 -25.46
C ASP A 194 3.11 -13.92 -24.96
N ILE A 195 1.95 -13.26 -25.06
CA ILE A 195 1.77 -11.87 -24.61
C ILE A 195 1.96 -11.72 -23.11
N LEU A 196 1.33 -12.58 -22.29
CA LEU A 196 1.34 -12.41 -20.84
C LEU A 196 2.67 -12.77 -20.18
N PHE A 197 3.37 -13.78 -20.68
CA PHE A 197 4.56 -14.35 -20.05
C PHE A 197 5.85 -14.01 -20.78
N ILE A 198 5.91 -14.25 -22.10
CA ILE A 198 7.15 -14.11 -22.87
C ILE A 198 7.40 -12.65 -23.20
N ARG A 199 6.42 -11.92 -23.71
CA ARG A 199 6.60 -10.53 -24.11
C ARG A 199 6.59 -9.55 -22.95
N SER A 200 7.00 -8.31 -23.23
CA SER A 200 7.14 -7.25 -22.25
C SER A 200 5.90 -6.35 -22.12
N GLU A 201 4.80 -6.64 -22.82
CA GLU A 201 3.52 -5.91 -22.71
C GLU A 201 2.54 -6.57 -21.73
N GLY A 202 2.79 -7.82 -21.34
CA GLY A 202 1.96 -8.60 -20.43
C GLY A 202 2.21 -8.36 -18.95
N MET A 203 2.36 -9.46 -18.18
CA MET A 203 2.60 -9.38 -16.73
C MET A 203 3.86 -8.60 -16.39
N PHE A 204 4.90 -8.71 -17.22
CA PHE A 204 6.15 -7.96 -17.05
C PHE A 204 6.13 -6.57 -17.71
N GLY A 205 4.96 -6.03 -18.03
CA GLY A 205 4.80 -4.73 -18.64
C GLY A 205 4.80 -3.56 -17.65
N ILE A 206 4.10 -2.49 -18.04
CA ILE A 206 4.02 -1.22 -17.31
C ILE A 206 3.72 -1.43 -15.82
N PRO A 207 2.71 -2.21 -15.40
CA PRO A 207 2.37 -2.32 -13.97
C PRO A 207 3.53 -2.82 -13.10
N ILE A 208 4.23 -3.90 -13.51
CA ILE A 208 5.37 -4.43 -12.75
C ILE A 208 6.60 -3.54 -12.91
N SER A 209 6.80 -2.94 -14.09
CA SER A 209 7.88 -1.97 -14.29
C SER A 209 7.79 -0.84 -13.28
N VAL A 210 6.64 -0.19 -13.23
CA VAL A 210 6.32 0.93 -12.33
C VAL A 210 6.37 0.50 -10.85
N ALA A 211 5.86 -0.70 -10.55
CA ALA A 211 5.91 -1.27 -9.20
C ALA A 211 7.36 -1.43 -8.69
N ALA A 212 8.22 -2.01 -9.53
CA ALA A 212 9.61 -2.28 -9.23
C ALA A 212 10.46 -1.00 -9.21
N THR A 213 10.21 -0.05 -10.11
CA THR A 213 11.06 1.14 -10.24
C THR A 213 10.87 2.13 -9.11
N TYR A 214 9.64 2.43 -8.70
CA TYR A 214 9.42 3.50 -7.74
C TYR A 214 8.26 3.27 -6.75
N ILE A 215 7.19 2.55 -7.08
CA ILE A 215 6.12 2.30 -6.08
C ILE A 215 6.71 1.65 -4.81
N VAL A 216 7.58 0.65 -4.97
CA VAL A 216 8.23 -0.02 -3.82
C VAL A 216 9.05 0.95 -2.97
N LEU A 217 9.76 1.90 -3.57
CA LEU A 217 10.54 2.91 -2.84
C LEU A 217 9.63 3.89 -2.10
N PHE A 218 8.52 4.30 -2.71
CA PHE A 218 7.52 5.15 -2.07
C PHE A 218 6.82 4.43 -0.91
N ILE A 219 6.54 3.13 -1.05
CA ILE A 219 6.02 2.29 0.06
C ILE A 219 7.03 2.20 1.19
N ILE A 220 8.31 1.96 0.89
CA ILE A 220 9.40 1.94 1.89
C ILE A 220 9.48 3.30 2.58
N PHE A 221 9.53 4.39 1.82
CA PHE A 221 9.55 5.75 2.36
C PHE A 221 8.36 6.01 3.29
N GLY A 222 7.13 5.75 2.83
CA GLY A 222 5.93 5.93 3.63
C GLY A 222 5.93 5.08 4.90
N ALA A 223 6.39 3.82 4.82
CA ALA A 223 6.49 2.92 5.97
C ALA A 223 7.50 3.43 7.02
N ILE A 224 8.69 3.89 6.60
CA ILE A 224 9.67 4.45 7.53
C ILE A 224 9.18 5.79 8.10
N LEU A 225 8.58 6.65 7.26
CA LEU A 225 8.03 7.93 7.69
C LEU A 225 6.96 7.76 8.76
N ILE A 226 6.01 6.84 8.57
CA ILE A 226 5.01 6.51 9.59
C ILE A 226 5.69 6.01 10.88
N ARG A 227 6.70 5.14 10.76
CA ARG A 227 7.45 4.60 11.92
C ARG A 227 8.26 5.63 12.69
N THR A 228 8.67 6.73 12.07
CA THR A 228 9.32 7.87 12.77
C THR A 228 8.36 8.74 13.56
N GLY A 229 7.06 8.44 13.56
CA GLY A 229 6.03 9.19 14.29
C GLY A 229 5.33 10.27 13.45
N ALA A 230 5.58 10.33 12.14
CA ALA A 230 4.97 11.33 11.26
C ALA A 230 3.44 11.17 11.20
N GLY A 231 2.96 9.93 11.20
CA GLY A 231 1.51 9.65 11.25
C GLY A 231 0.86 10.33 12.46
N ARG A 232 1.46 10.18 13.65
CA ARG A 232 0.99 10.81 14.87
C ARG A 232 1.05 12.32 14.81
N MET A 233 2.16 12.88 14.34
CA MET A 233 2.31 14.33 14.15
C MET A 233 1.20 14.90 13.25
N LEU A 234 0.90 14.23 12.13
CA LEU A 234 -0.14 14.67 11.19
C LEU A 234 -1.54 14.57 11.80
N ILE A 235 -1.82 13.52 12.57
CA ILE A 235 -3.07 13.37 13.33
C ILE A 235 -3.22 14.49 14.37
N ASP A 236 -2.20 14.73 15.20
CA ASP A 236 -2.21 15.77 16.21
C ASP A 236 -2.38 17.15 15.58
N LEU A 237 -1.76 17.40 14.43
CA LEU A 237 -1.93 18.63 13.68
C LEU A 237 -3.36 18.79 13.18
N ALA A 238 -3.96 17.75 12.62
CA ALA A 238 -5.35 17.78 12.16
C ALA A 238 -6.34 18.06 13.30
N ILE A 239 -6.14 17.41 14.46
CA ILE A 239 -6.92 17.63 15.69
C ILE A 239 -6.74 19.07 16.18
N ALA A 240 -5.51 19.58 16.22
CA ALA A 240 -5.22 20.95 16.64
C ALA A 240 -5.94 21.99 15.76
N LEU A 241 -6.03 21.74 14.45
CA LEU A 241 -6.63 22.66 13.48
C LEU A 241 -8.16 22.63 13.46
N THR A 242 -8.78 21.49 13.80
CA THR A 242 -10.21 21.28 13.56
C THR A 242 -11.03 20.85 14.78
N GLY A 243 -10.40 20.29 15.82
CA GLY A 243 -11.09 19.69 16.97
C GLY A 243 -11.99 20.67 17.73
N HIS A 244 -11.64 21.94 17.77
CA HIS A 244 -12.43 22.98 18.46
C HIS A 244 -13.65 23.47 17.64
N ARG A 245 -13.80 23.02 16.39
CA ARG A 245 -14.91 23.43 15.52
C ARG A 245 -16.13 22.55 15.77
N ARG A 246 -17.29 22.98 15.24
CA ARG A 246 -18.48 22.11 15.17
C ARG A 246 -18.14 20.82 14.42
N GLY A 247 -18.52 19.67 14.97
CA GLY A 247 -18.15 18.37 14.41
C GLY A 247 -16.64 18.10 14.42
N GLY A 248 -15.90 18.75 15.31
CA GLY A 248 -14.44 18.75 15.36
C GLY A 248 -13.76 17.39 15.21
N PRO A 249 -14.19 16.31 15.89
CA PRO A 249 -13.60 14.98 15.74
C PRO A 249 -13.74 14.38 14.35
N ALA A 250 -14.91 14.54 13.73
CA ALA A 250 -15.16 14.05 12.38
C ALA A 250 -14.34 14.87 11.36
N LYS A 251 -14.26 16.19 11.55
CA LYS A 251 -13.38 17.04 10.73
C LYS A 251 -11.91 16.71 10.92
N ALA A 252 -11.50 16.39 12.14
CA ALA A 252 -10.15 15.94 12.44
C ALA A 252 -9.84 14.63 11.74
N SER A 253 -10.78 13.67 11.72
CA SER A 253 -10.66 12.44 10.91
C SER A 253 -10.46 12.74 9.42
N VAL A 254 -11.26 13.64 8.85
CA VAL A 254 -11.16 14.01 7.42
C VAL A 254 -9.79 14.64 7.11
N VAL A 255 -9.36 15.62 7.91
CA VAL A 255 -8.09 16.32 7.71
C VAL A 255 -6.89 15.41 8.02
N ALA A 256 -6.98 14.57 9.05
CA ALA A 256 -5.95 13.59 9.37
C ALA A 256 -5.80 12.55 8.25
N SER A 257 -6.92 12.07 7.69
CA SER A 257 -6.91 11.16 6.56
C SER A 257 -6.31 11.80 5.31
N ALA A 258 -6.58 13.08 5.07
CA ALA A 258 -5.95 13.83 4.00
C ALA A 258 -4.43 13.91 4.21
N PHE A 259 -3.98 14.36 5.38
CA PHE A 259 -2.55 14.44 5.70
C PHE A 259 -1.86 13.08 5.64
N LEU A 260 -2.43 12.04 6.24
CA LEU A 260 -1.85 10.70 6.19
C LEU A 260 -1.90 10.11 4.78
N GLY A 261 -2.91 10.46 3.98
CA GLY A 261 -3.00 10.13 2.56
C GLY A 261 -1.81 10.63 1.74
N THR A 262 -1.28 11.81 2.07
CA THR A 262 -0.05 12.33 1.44
C THR A 262 1.17 11.42 1.66
N VAL A 263 1.14 10.60 2.72
CA VAL A 263 2.25 9.74 3.15
C VAL A 263 2.03 8.27 2.77
N SER A 264 0.82 7.74 2.92
CA SER A 264 0.58 6.30 2.82
C SER A 264 0.15 5.87 1.42
N GLY A 265 -0.54 6.74 0.67
CA GLY A 265 -1.18 6.36 -0.60
C GLY A 265 -2.20 5.22 -0.49
N SER A 266 -2.58 4.81 0.73
CA SER A 266 -3.25 3.55 1.00
C SER A 266 -4.46 3.76 1.90
N ALA A 267 -5.64 3.42 1.38
CA ALA A 267 -6.89 3.49 2.11
C ALA A 267 -6.88 2.58 3.36
N VAL A 268 -6.33 1.37 3.24
CA VAL A 268 -6.26 0.42 4.36
C VAL A 268 -5.32 0.93 5.44
N ALA A 269 -4.13 1.41 5.07
CA ALA A 269 -3.17 1.96 6.02
C ALA A 269 -3.73 3.20 6.74
N ASN A 270 -4.46 4.05 6.01
CA ASN A 270 -5.16 5.18 6.61
C ASN A 270 -6.18 4.71 7.65
N VAL A 271 -7.14 3.85 7.29
CA VAL A 271 -8.17 3.38 8.25
C VAL A 271 -7.56 2.73 9.49
N VAL A 272 -6.48 1.95 9.34
CA VAL A 272 -5.80 1.32 10.49
C VAL A 272 -5.18 2.37 11.42
N THR A 273 -4.59 3.43 10.84
CA THR A 273 -3.86 4.46 11.59
C THR A 273 -4.80 5.51 12.16
N THR A 274 -5.62 6.17 11.34
CA THR A 274 -6.55 7.22 11.79
C THR A 274 -7.80 6.62 12.42
N GLY A 275 -8.38 5.60 11.80
CA GLY A 275 -9.67 5.01 12.21
C GLY A 275 -9.67 4.35 13.58
N SER A 276 -8.55 3.75 13.98
CA SER A 276 -8.39 3.15 15.31
C SER A 276 -8.64 4.15 16.44
N PHE A 277 -8.34 5.43 16.19
CA PHE A 277 -8.52 6.52 17.15
C PHE A 277 -9.78 7.36 16.87
N THR A 278 -10.01 7.74 15.61
CA THR A 278 -11.08 8.69 15.23
C THR A 278 -12.47 8.08 15.41
N ILE A 279 -12.66 6.78 15.12
CA ILE A 279 -13.96 6.12 15.25
C ILE A 279 -14.40 6.09 16.73
N PRO A 280 -13.59 5.60 17.70
CA PRO A 280 -13.95 5.69 19.11
C PRO A 280 -14.20 7.11 19.59
N LEU A 281 -13.39 8.09 19.16
CA LEU A 281 -13.55 9.49 19.55
C LEU A 281 -14.88 10.07 19.05
N MET A 282 -15.21 9.87 17.77
CA MET A 282 -16.50 10.28 17.20
C MET A 282 -17.67 9.65 17.99
N ARG A 283 -17.60 8.36 18.30
CA ARG A 283 -18.64 7.66 19.07
C ARG A 283 -18.80 8.23 20.49
N LYS A 284 -17.71 8.51 21.20
CA LYS A 284 -17.74 9.10 22.56
C LYS A 284 -18.44 10.47 22.59
N LEU A 285 -18.40 11.21 21.48
CA LEU A 285 -18.96 12.56 21.37
C LEU A 285 -20.38 12.61 20.79
N GLY A 286 -20.96 11.44 20.51
CA GLY A 286 -22.37 11.31 20.14
C GLY A 286 -22.64 10.92 18.69
N TYR A 287 -21.61 10.73 17.85
CA TYR A 287 -21.84 10.25 16.49
C TYR A 287 -22.32 8.80 16.48
N ARG A 288 -23.26 8.51 15.59
CA ARG A 288 -23.75 7.15 15.33
C ARG A 288 -22.58 6.26 14.89
N PRO A 289 -22.41 5.03 15.44
CA PRO A 289 -21.29 4.16 15.10
C PRO A 289 -21.14 3.89 13.60
N LYS A 290 -22.26 3.71 12.89
CA LYS A 290 -22.27 3.50 11.43
C LYS A 290 -21.79 4.73 10.66
N PHE A 291 -22.16 5.93 11.10
CA PHE A 291 -21.72 7.18 10.47
C PHE A 291 -20.23 7.41 10.71
N ALA A 292 -19.75 7.21 11.94
CA ALA A 292 -18.32 7.32 12.26
C ALA A 292 -17.45 6.39 11.41
N ALA A 293 -17.87 5.12 11.24
CA ALA A 293 -17.18 4.17 10.37
C ALA A 293 -17.24 4.57 8.88
N ALA A 294 -18.38 5.08 8.41
CA ALA A 294 -18.54 5.54 7.03
C ALA A 294 -17.67 6.78 6.73
N VAL A 295 -17.63 7.76 7.63
CA VAL A 295 -16.76 8.94 7.50
C VAL A 295 -15.31 8.52 7.37
N GLU A 296 -14.85 7.64 8.26
CA GLU A 296 -13.47 7.18 8.24
C GLU A 296 -13.14 6.39 6.97
N ALA A 297 -14.03 5.47 6.55
CA ALA A 297 -13.84 4.70 5.32
C ALA A 297 -13.78 5.59 4.07
N CYS A 298 -14.67 6.58 3.96
CA CYS A 298 -14.66 7.54 2.85
C CYS A 298 -13.41 8.44 2.91
N ALA A 299 -13.13 9.07 4.05
CA ALA A 299 -11.99 9.97 4.18
C ALA A 299 -10.66 9.25 3.89
N SER A 300 -10.48 8.04 4.41
CA SER A 300 -9.29 7.22 4.17
C SER A 300 -9.15 6.81 2.71
N SER A 301 -10.26 6.55 2.00
CA SER A 301 -10.24 6.23 0.57
C SER A 301 -9.67 7.37 -0.28
N GLY A 302 -9.89 8.62 0.14
CA GLY A 302 -9.27 9.80 -0.48
C GLY A 302 -7.74 9.77 -0.48
N GLY A 303 -7.12 9.02 0.44
CA GLY A 303 -5.67 8.83 0.48
C GLY A 303 -5.08 8.29 -0.83
N GLN A 304 -5.84 7.51 -1.61
CA GLN A 304 -5.37 6.98 -2.90
C GLN A 304 -5.20 8.05 -3.98
N ILE A 305 -5.83 9.21 -3.85
CA ILE A 305 -5.67 10.32 -4.81
C ILE A 305 -4.85 11.48 -4.23
N THR A 306 -4.49 11.41 -2.94
CA THR A 306 -3.86 12.53 -2.24
C THR A 306 -2.37 12.63 -2.59
N PRO A 307 -1.90 13.75 -3.17
CA PRO A 307 -0.49 13.97 -3.45
C PRO A 307 0.35 14.14 -2.17
N PRO A 308 1.67 13.91 -2.19
CA PRO A 308 2.49 13.57 -3.36
C PRO A 308 2.71 12.08 -3.60
N ILE A 309 2.26 11.19 -2.71
CA ILE A 309 2.53 9.74 -2.83
C ILE A 309 1.42 9.01 -3.59
N MET A 310 0.15 9.30 -3.26
CA MET A 310 -1.02 8.74 -3.94
C MET A 310 -1.02 7.19 -3.98
N GLY A 311 -2.08 6.60 -4.52
CA GLY A 311 -2.17 5.16 -4.76
C GLY A 311 -1.39 4.71 -5.99
N ALA A 312 -1.17 3.39 -6.11
CA ALA A 312 -0.47 2.76 -7.22
C ALA A 312 -0.98 3.17 -8.62
N ALA A 313 -2.26 3.49 -8.75
CA ALA A 313 -2.86 3.90 -10.02
C ALA A 313 -2.30 5.23 -10.56
N ALA A 314 -1.90 6.17 -9.70
CA ALA A 314 -1.36 7.46 -10.13
C ALA A 314 -0.04 7.31 -10.91
N PHE A 315 0.78 6.39 -10.44
CA PHE A 315 2.03 6.00 -11.07
C PHE A 315 1.82 5.34 -12.43
N ILE A 316 0.81 4.46 -12.52
CA ILE A 316 0.42 3.83 -13.78
C ILE A 316 -0.08 4.89 -14.78
N ILE A 317 -0.86 5.88 -14.34
CA ILE A 317 -1.31 6.98 -15.20
C ILE A 317 -0.13 7.75 -15.79
N ALA A 318 0.88 8.08 -14.98
CA ALA A 318 2.07 8.80 -15.46
C ALA A 318 2.78 8.02 -16.58
N GLU A 319 2.95 6.71 -16.38
CA GLU A 319 3.62 5.83 -17.34
C GLU A 319 2.81 5.65 -18.63
N PHE A 320 1.51 5.37 -18.53
CA PHE A 320 0.63 5.18 -19.69
C PHE A 320 0.46 6.46 -20.52
N MET A 321 0.41 7.62 -19.87
CA MET A 321 0.26 8.91 -20.53
C MET A 321 1.60 9.49 -21.01
N HIS A 322 2.73 8.85 -20.66
CA HIS A 322 4.08 9.34 -20.93
C HIS A 322 4.31 10.79 -20.44
N VAL A 323 3.79 11.11 -19.25
CA VAL A 323 3.97 12.41 -18.59
C VAL A 323 4.76 12.26 -17.31
N SER A 324 5.34 13.36 -16.84
CA SER A 324 6.04 13.34 -15.55
C SER A 324 5.07 13.02 -14.40
N TYR A 325 5.54 12.30 -13.39
CA TYR A 325 4.74 12.03 -12.18
C TYR A 325 4.30 13.32 -11.48
N LEU A 326 5.12 14.38 -11.54
CA LEU A 326 4.76 15.70 -11.04
C LEU A 326 3.52 16.28 -11.74
N THR A 327 3.37 16.05 -13.04
CA THR A 327 2.16 16.44 -13.79
C THR A 327 0.92 15.78 -13.19
N VAL A 328 1.00 14.49 -12.86
CA VAL A 328 -0.09 13.75 -12.22
C VAL A 328 -0.37 14.28 -10.82
N ILE A 329 0.67 14.56 -10.02
CA ILE A 329 0.54 15.19 -8.70
C ILE A 329 -0.24 16.51 -8.81
N ILE A 330 0.17 17.41 -9.70
CA ILE A 330 -0.46 18.72 -9.87
C ILE A 330 -1.92 18.56 -10.31
N ALA A 331 -2.18 17.67 -11.28
CA ALA A 331 -3.53 17.40 -11.75
C ALA A 331 -4.45 16.85 -10.65
N ALA A 332 -3.90 16.09 -9.69
CA ALA A 332 -4.66 15.49 -8.60
C ALA A 332 -4.97 16.45 -7.44
N ILE A 333 -4.35 17.63 -7.36
CA ILE A 333 -4.59 18.60 -6.27
C ILE A 333 -6.07 19.02 -6.22
N ILE A 334 -6.65 19.43 -7.36
CA ILE A 334 -8.04 19.90 -7.41
C ILE A 334 -9.03 18.78 -7.04
N PRO A 335 -8.97 17.58 -7.67
CA PRO A 335 -9.83 16.45 -7.28
C PRO A 335 -9.73 16.10 -5.80
N THR A 336 -8.51 16.09 -5.25
CA THR A 336 -8.26 15.77 -3.84
C THR A 336 -8.91 16.80 -2.91
N LEU A 337 -8.72 18.09 -3.19
CA LEU A 337 -9.33 19.15 -2.39
C LEU A 337 -10.86 19.08 -2.43
N LEU A 338 -11.45 18.86 -3.61
CA LEU A 338 -12.90 18.71 -3.75
C LEU A 338 -13.43 17.48 -3.02
N TYR A 339 -12.71 16.35 -3.09
CA TYR A 339 -13.06 15.12 -2.39
C TYR A 339 -13.14 15.34 -0.88
N PHE A 340 -12.07 15.86 -0.27
CA PHE A 340 -12.05 16.12 1.17
C PHE A 340 -12.97 17.25 1.58
N ALA A 341 -13.15 18.29 0.76
CA ALA A 341 -14.10 19.36 1.04
C ALA A 341 -15.53 18.80 1.11
N THR A 342 -15.91 17.92 0.18
CA THR A 342 -17.23 17.29 0.16
C THR A 342 -17.49 16.51 1.45
N ILE A 343 -16.53 15.69 1.88
CA ILE A 343 -16.66 14.93 3.14
C ILE A 343 -16.67 15.88 4.34
N TYR A 344 -15.81 16.90 4.34
CA TYR A 344 -15.72 17.89 5.43
C TYR A 344 -17.04 18.65 5.62
N PHE A 345 -17.70 19.06 4.54
CA PHE A 345 -19.01 19.73 4.62
C PHE A 345 -20.11 18.75 5.04
N MET A 346 -20.09 17.51 4.55
CA MET A 346 -21.06 16.49 4.97
C MET A 346 -21.00 16.22 6.48
N VAL A 347 -19.80 16.12 7.06
CA VAL A 347 -19.65 15.92 8.51
C VAL A 347 -20.03 17.17 9.33
N ASP A 348 -19.89 18.37 8.77
CA ASP A 348 -20.33 19.61 9.41
C ASP A 348 -21.86 19.69 9.50
N ILE A 349 -22.55 19.37 8.40
CA ILE A 349 -24.01 19.35 8.33
C ILE A 349 -24.59 18.25 9.23
N GLU A 350 -23.96 17.07 9.28
CA GLU A 350 -24.42 16.02 10.19
C GLU A 350 -24.21 16.41 11.66
N ALA A 351 -23.06 17.03 11.98
CA ALA A 351 -22.80 17.53 13.33
C ALA A 351 -23.80 18.61 13.75
N GLU A 352 -24.29 19.39 12.80
CA GLU A 352 -25.34 20.38 12.98
C GLU A 352 -26.65 19.74 13.38
N LYS A 353 -27.10 18.82 12.54
CA LYS A 353 -28.37 18.13 12.70
C LYS A 353 -28.45 17.34 14.00
N ASP A 354 -27.36 16.70 14.39
CA ASP A 354 -27.29 15.85 15.58
C ASP A 354 -26.85 16.61 16.86
N GLY A 355 -26.59 17.92 16.77
CA GLY A 355 -26.24 18.75 17.93
C GLY A 355 -24.92 18.35 18.62
N ILE A 356 -23.94 17.85 17.87
CA ILE A 356 -22.70 17.31 18.42
C ILE A 356 -21.87 18.40 19.11
N LYS A 357 -21.43 18.11 20.34
CA LYS A 357 -20.64 19.03 21.17
C LYS A 357 -19.25 19.29 20.58
N ARG A 358 -18.74 20.50 20.80
CA ARG A 358 -17.36 20.91 20.43
C ARG A 358 -16.39 20.47 21.53
N LEU A 359 -15.16 20.14 21.14
CA LEU A 359 -14.08 19.92 22.10
C LEU A 359 -13.59 21.25 22.67
N ASP A 360 -13.24 21.27 23.95
CA ASP A 360 -12.60 22.42 24.56
C ASP A 360 -11.20 22.59 23.96
N LYS A 361 -10.91 23.79 23.44
CA LYS A 361 -9.62 24.14 22.85
C LYS A 361 -8.45 23.93 23.81
N ARG A 362 -8.68 23.93 25.13
CA ARG A 362 -7.64 23.67 26.15
C ARG A 362 -7.20 22.20 26.21
N THR A 363 -8.05 21.26 25.80
CA THR A 363 -7.75 19.82 25.76
C THR A 363 -6.97 19.40 24.51
N LEU A 364 -6.91 20.29 23.50
CA LEU A 364 -6.34 19.99 22.19
C LEU A 364 -4.84 20.29 22.14
N PRO A 365 -4.06 19.54 21.34
CA PRO A 365 -2.68 19.88 21.07
C PRO A 365 -2.58 21.27 20.40
N ARG A 366 -1.50 22.00 20.68
CA ARG A 366 -1.22 23.28 20.03
C ARG A 366 -0.53 23.04 18.70
N ALA A 367 -1.13 23.48 17.59
CA ALA A 367 -0.59 23.27 16.24
C ALA A 367 0.88 23.69 16.09
N MET A 368 1.26 24.84 16.68
CA MET A 368 2.65 25.31 16.67
C MET A 368 3.60 24.37 17.41
N ASN A 369 3.18 23.77 18.53
CA ASN A 369 4.01 22.81 19.24
C ASN A 369 4.16 21.53 18.43
N VAL A 370 3.08 21.03 17.80
CA VAL A 370 3.13 19.84 16.94
C VAL A 370 4.10 20.05 15.78
N LEU A 371 4.01 21.19 15.09
CA LEU A 371 4.93 21.55 14.00
C LEU A 371 6.39 21.68 14.49
N LYS A 372 6.63 22.31 15.63
CA LYS A 372 7.99 22.44 16.19
C LYS A 372 8.63 21.09 16.52
N HIS A 373 7.87 20.09 16.91
CA HIS A 373 8.42 18.77 17.22
C HIS A 373 8.55 17.88 15.97
N GLY A 374 7.68 18.02 14.96
CA GLY A 374 7.67 17.16 13.77
C GLY A 374 8.10 17.80 12.45
N TRP A 375 8.66 19.02 12.44
CA TRP A 375 9.07 19.70 11.21
C TRP A 375 10.03 18.86 10.33
N HIS A 376 10.88 18.04 10.94
CA HIS A 376 11.82 17.16 10.26
C HIS A 376 11.10 16.09 9.41
N GLN A 377 9.91 15.66 9.82
CA GLN A 377 9.07 14.72 9.05
C GLN A 377 8.43 15.39 7.83
N LEU A 378 8.13 16.69 7.93
CA LEU A 378 7.64 17.48 6.79
C LEU A 378 8.77 17.83 5.82
N LEU A 379 9.99 18.01 6.31
CA LEU A 379 11.17 18.26 5.49
C LEU A 379 11.38 17.15 4.46
N THR A 380 11.22 15.88 4.85
CA THR A 380 11.46 14.74 3.94
C THR A 380 10.44 14.69 2.81
N LEU A 381 9.17 15.02 3.08
CA LEU A 381 8.15 15.23 2.05
C LEU A 381 8.49 16.41 1.14
N GLY A 382 9.03 17.49 1.71
CA GLY A 382 9.54 18.64 0.96
C GLY A 382 10.69 18.27 0.03
N VAL A 383 11.64 17.45 0.48
CA VAL A 383 12.74 16.93 -0.35
C VAL A 383 12.20 16.08 -1.50
N LEU A 384 11.26 15.17 -1.22
CA LEU A 384 10.63 14.34 -2.25
C LEU A 384 9.98 15.19 -3.34
N VAL A 385 9.13 16.15 -2.97
CA VAL A 385 8.43 17.02 -3.93
C VAL A 385 9.41 17.97 -4.62
N GLY A 386 10.40 18.49 -3.91
CA GLY A 386 11.41 19.41 -4.45
C GLY A 386 12.28 18.75 -5.52
N LEU A 387 12.71 17.50 -5.30
CA LEU A 387 13.48 16.74 -6.28
C LEU A 387 12.66 16.43 -7.53
N LEU A 388 11.38 16.04 -7.37
CA LEU A 388 10.46 15.87 -8.49
C LEU A 388 10.27 17.19 -9.27
N ALA A 389 10.14 18.31 -8.57
CA ALA A 389 10.02 19.64 -9.17
C ALA A 389 11.28 20.07 -9.94
N TRP A 390 12.46 19.64 -9.49
CA TRP A 390 13.72 19.82 -10.22
C TRP A 390 13.93 18.84 -11.38
N GLY A 391 12.97 17.96 -11.66
CA GLY A 391 13.03 17.03 -12.79
C GLY A 391 13.79 15.74 -12.52
N TYR A 392 14.12 15.44 -11.26
CA TYR A 392 14.66 14.14 -10.91
C TYR A 392 13.59 13.04 -11.02
N SER A 393 14.05 11.81 -11.30
CA SER A 393 13.14 10.67 -11.42
C SER A 393 12.43 10.36 -10.08
N PRO A 394 11.21 9.80 -10.11
CA PRO A 394 10.53 9.39 -8.88
C PRO A 394 11.35 8.42 -8.03
N MET A 395 12.07 7.50 -8.68
CA MET A 395 12.95 6.54 -8.05
C MET A 395 14.04 7.23 -7.21
N LEU A 396 14.76 8.20 -7.80
CA LEU A 396 15.84 8.91 -7.11
C LEU A 396 15.31 9.87 -6.05
N SER A 397 14.17 10.53 -6.31
CA SER A 397 13.50 11.40 -5.35
C SER A 397 13.09 10.65 -4.08
N ALA A 398 12.54 9.45 -4.23
CA ALA A 398 12.19 8.59 -3.09
C ALA A 398 13.43 8.11 -2.33
N PHE A 399 14.51 7.74 -3.03
CA PHE A 399 15.77 7.36 -2.40
C PHE A 399 16.31 8.47 -1.47
N TRP A 400 16.45 9.69 -1.99
CA TRP A 400 16.97 10.81 -1.18
C TRP A 400 16.02 11.23 -0.05
N ALA A 401 14.70 11.11 -0.25
CA ALA A 401 13.74 11.32 0.81
C ALA A 401 13.90 10.29 1.95
N ILE A 402 14.18 9.02 1.62
CA ILE A 402 14.50 7.97 2.60
C ILE A 402 15.80 8.29 3.33
N VAL A 403 16.86 8.67 2.62
CA VAL A 403 18.15 9.04 3.24
C VAL A 403 17.99 10.21 4.20
N THR A 404 17.26 11.26 3.79
CA THR A 404 16.99 12.45 4.62
C THR A 404 16.22 12.10 5.90
N LEU A 405 15.48 11.01 5.89
CA LEU A 405 14.70 10.57 7.04
C LEU A 405 15.52 9.77 8.06
N ILE A 406 16.63 9.16 7.61
CA ILE A 406 17.53 8.33 8.42
C ILE A 406 18.65 9.18 9.07
N VAL A 407 19.16 10.18 8.34
CA VAL A 407 20.21 11.11 8.79
C VAL A 407 19.59 12.24 9.59
#